data_AF-A0A928GJF7-F1
#
_entry.id   AF-A0A928GJF7-F1
#
_cell.length_a   1.000
_cell.length_b   1.000
_cell.length_c   1.000
_cell.angle_alpha   90.00
_cell.angle_beta   90.00
_cell.angle_gamma   90.00
#
_symmetry.space_group_name_H-M   'P 1'
#
loop_
_entity.id
_entity.type
_entity.pdbx_description
1 polymer ?
#
loop_
_entity_poly.entity_id
_entity_poly.type
_entity_poly.pdbx_seq_one_letter_code
_entity_poly.pdbx_strand_id
1 'polypeptide(L)'
;MNKTSIFSRMGVLLALLATVLMSCDNSVIFDDEGDCSVHYRIRFKYDMNMKFADAFNHEVTSVALYVFDSSGVLVYQGAESGAALADENYALPVELKAGDYEFLAWCGIGDGDSFVVPEAQIGATTKEELKCRMNRIASEGYGIVDKDLAPLFHGSLKATLTDAPGIHYETISLTKNTNVVRVILQQLSGEDVNPELFSFEIQDYNGYMDYDNSLLDDELIVYKPWSLQTGSADINADIYNDNETRAASSVGVAVAELTTGRLVDGNRPVLVVRNLEKDEVVLSVPLIDYALLVKGNYNKAMSNQEYLDRQDEYNMTFFLDEAGRWISSSIIVNSWRVVLNNQSMN
;
A
#
# COMPACT_ATOMS: atom_id res chain seq x y z
N MET A 1 -19.35 33.88 -87.09
CA MET A 1 -18.50 32.91 -86.37
C MET A 1 -17.03 33.25 -86.66
N ASN A 2 -16.16 33.04 -85.66
CA ASN A 2 -14.81 33.60 -85.41
C ASN A 2 -14.86 35.02 -84.79
N LYS A 3 -14.93 35.21 -83.45
CA LYS A 3 -13.96 34.94 -82.34
C LYS A 3 -12.52 35.38 -82.70
N THR A 4 -11.72 36.14 -81.94
CA THR A 4 -11.77 36.83 -80.63
C THR A 4 -10.45 37.63 -80.54
N SER A 5 -10.43 38.86 -80.02
CA SER A 5 -9.44 39.38 -79.04
C SER A 5 -9.50 40.91 -78.97
N ILE A 6 -9.73 41.43 -77.76
CA ILE A 6 -9.77 42.87 -77.44
C ILE A 6 -8.59 43.19 -76.53
N PHE A 7 -7.97 44.32 -76.84
CA PHE A 7 -6.84 45.02 -76.24
C PHE A 7 -6.96 45.27 -74.72
N SER A 8 -5.82 45.40 -74.03
CA SER A 8 -5.30 46.72 -73.58
C SER A 8 -4.22 46.59 -72.49
N ARG A 9 -3.04 47.19 -72.75
CA ARG A 9 -2.01 47.55 -71.79
C ARG A 9 -2.01 49.08 -71.68
N MET A 10 -2.13 49.63 -70.48
CA MET A 10 -1.67 50.98 -70.04
C MET A 10 -1.99 51.03 -68.54
N GLY A 11 -1.10 51.32 -67.59
CA GLY A 11 -0.15 52.42 -67.50
C GLY A 11 -0.35 53.01 -66.11
N VAL A 12 0.66 52.91 -65.24
CA VAL A 12 0.65 53.31 -63.83
C VAL A 12 0.50 54.83 -63.69
N LEU A 13 -0.34 55.30 -62.75
CA LEU A 13 -0.24 56.67 -62.21
C LEU A 13 -0.51 56.70 -60.69
N LEU A 14 0.46 57.27 -59.99
CA LEU A 14 0.55 57.52 -58.55
C LEU A 14 -0.33 58.73 -58.18
N ALA A 15 -1.14 58.65 -57.12
CA ALA A 15 -1.74 59.81 -56.47
C ALA A 15 -1.79 59.61 -54.95
N LEU A 16 -0.98 60.41 -54.24
CA LEU A 16 -1.09 60.69 -52.81
C LEU A 16 -2.37 61.50 -52.53
N LEU A 17 -3.13 61.15 -51.48
CA LEU A 17 -3.47 61.98 -50.30
C LEU A 17 -4.70 61.39 -49.58
N ALA A 18 -4.53 60.90 -48.35
CA ALA A 18 -5.53 60.99 -47.28
C ALA A 18 -4.90 60.52 -45.96
N THR A 19 -4.56 61.48 -45.12
CA THR A 19 -4.34 61.31 -43.68
C THR A 19 -5.54 60.62 -43.04
N VAL A 20 -5.37 59.38 -42.59
CA VAL A 20 -6.22 58.79 -41.56
C VAL A 20 -5.44 58.86 -40.26
N LEU A 21 -6.05 59.53 -39.30
CA LEU A 21 -5.61 59.70 -37.93
C LEU A 21 -5.15 58.36 -37.36
N MET A 22 -3.95 58.37 -36.77
CA MET A 22 -3.57 57.44 -35.71
C MET A 22 -4.61 57.60 -34.59
N SER A 23 -5.70 56.85 -34.66
CA SER A 23 -6.41 56.41 -33.47
C SER A 23 -5.45 55.44 -32.81
N CYS A 24 -4.86 55.85 -31.69
CA CYS A 24 -4.06 54.98 -30.86
C CYS A 24 -4.82 53.69 -30.63
N ASP A 25 -4.28 52.61 -31.19
CA ASP A 25 -4.52 51.25 -30.79
C ASP A 25 -4.35 51.16 -29.28
N ASN A 26 -5.45 51.21 -28.53
CA ASN A 26 -5.47 50.94 -27.10
C ASN A 26 -5.43 49.44 -26.83
N SER A 27 -4.72 48.70 -27.69
CA SER A 27 -4.58 47.25 -27.72
C SER A 27 -3.14 46.80 -27.49
N VAL A 28 -2.29 47.69 -26.93
CA VAL A 28 -0.89 47.37 -26.61
C VAL A 28 -0.55 47.99 -25.25
N ILE A 29 -0.94 47.28 -24.17
CA ILE A 29 -0.34 47.16 -22.82
C ILE A 29 -1.42 46.45 -21.97
N PHE A 30 -1.52 45.14 -22.16
CA PHE A 30 -1.83 44.21 -21.08
C PHE A 30 -0.70 43.17 -21.16
N ASP A 31 0.52 43.63 -20.85
CA ASP A 31 1.67 42.75 -20.63
C ASP A 31 1.48 42.13 -19.24
N ASP A 32 1.29 40.80 -19.22
CA ASP A 32 1.27 39.93 -18.04
C ASP A 32 0.28 40.32 -16.91
N GLU A 33 -1.03 40.21 -17.16
CA GLU A 33 -1.90 39.69 -16.10
C GLU A 33 -1.65 38.18 -16.02
N GLY A 34 -0.59 37.81 -15.29
CA GLY A 34 -0.38 36.44 -14.87
C GLY A 34 -1.69 35.93 -14.25
N ASP A 35 -2.19 34.81 -14.78
CA ASP A 35 -3.46 34.22 -14.41
C ASP A 35 -3.66 34.29 -12.89
N CYS A 36 -4.58 35.15 -12.43
CA CYS A 36 -4.94 35.32 -11.01
C CYS A 36 -5.66 34.06 -10.47
N SER A 37 -5.61 32.94 -11.18
CA SER A 37 -6.15 31.66 -10.77
C SER A 37 -5.34 31.04 -9.64
N VAL A 38 -6.06 30.29 -8.81
CA VAL A 38 -5.49 29.48 -7.74
C VAL A 38 -5.76 28.04 -8.11
N HIS A 39 -4.71 27.21 -8.14
CA HIS A 39 -4.82 25.79 -8.46
C HIS A 39 -4.24 24.96 -7.34
N TYR A 40 -5.03 24.04 -6.81
CA TYR A 40 -4.59 23.13 -5.77
C TYR A 40 -4.28 21.75 -6.35
N ARG A 41 -3.18 21.17 -5.89
CA ARG A 41 -2.67 19.87 -6.33
C ARG A 41 -2.37 19.02 -5.09
N ILE A 42 -2.94 17.83 -5.03
CA ILE A 42 -2.70 16.90 -3.93
C ILE A 42 -1.69 15.84 -4.37
N ARG A 43 -0.57 15.79 -3.66
CA ARG A 43 0.43 14.74 -3.78
C ARG A 43 0.17 13.67 -2.74
N PHE A 44 0.51 12.44 -3.10
CA PHE A 44 0.48 11.30 -2.21
C PHE A 44 1.90 10.79 -2.07
N LYS A 45 2.30 10.46 -0.85
CA LYS A 45 3.66 10.04 -0.54
C LYS A 45 3.61 8.76 0.28
N TYR A 46 4.31 7.72 -0.15
CA TYR A 46 4.46 6.49 0.63
C TYR A 46 5.91 6.33 1.07
N ASP A 47 6.29 7.04 2.13
CA ASP A 47 7.61 6.94 2.79
C ASP A 47 7.55 6.26 4.17
N MET A 48 6.35 5.85 4.59
CA MET A 48 6.11 5.00 5.76
C MET A 48 6.48 3.54 5.45
N ASN A 49 7.73 3.32 5.03
CA ASN A 49 8.30 2.01 4.77
C ASN A 49 9.72 1.93 5.36
N MET A 50 10.31 0.73 5.39
CA MET A 50 11.65 0.51 5.97
C MET A 50 12.81 1.06 5.12
N LYS A 51 12.56 1.51 3.89
CA LYS A 51 13.57 2.19 3.05
C LYS A 51 13.67 3.69 3.34
N PHE A 52 12.71 4.27 4.08
CA PHE A 52 12.64 5.71 4.37
C PHE A 52 12.68 6.58 3.11
N ALA A 53 12.11 6.07 2.02
CA ALA A 53 12.05 6.73 0.72
C ALA A 53 10.63 6.61 0.17
N ASP A 54 10.21 7.62 -0.59
CA ASP A 54 8.90 7.59 -1.23
C ASP A 54 8.85 6.49 -2.30
N ALA A 55 7.86 5.61 -2.18
CA ALA A 55 7.61 4.50 -3.09
C ALA A 55 6.20 4.57 -3.71
N PHE A 56 5.51 5.72 -3.63
CA PHE A 56 4.14 5.88 -4.10
C PHE A 56 3.94 5.39 -5.54
N ASN A 57 4.76 5.88 -6.47
CA ASN A 57 4.68 5.58 -7.90
C ASN A 57 5.00 4.13 -8.27
N HIS A 58 5.51 3.33 -7.32
CA HIS A 58 5.85 1.93 -7.51
C HIS A 58 4.87 0.98 -6.81
N GLU A 59 4.19 1.42 -5.75
CA GLU A 59 3.37 0.55 -4.90
C GLU A 59 1.89 0.90 -4.89
N VAL A 60 1.51 2.14 -5.23
CA VAL A 60 0.11 2.59 -5.22
C VAL A 60 -0.45 2.64 -6.63
N THR A 61 -1.49 1.84 -6.88
CA THR A 61 -2.11 1.66 -8.21
C THR A 61 -3.43 2.39 -8.39
N SER A 62 -4.07 2.80 -7.29
CA SER A 62 -5.29 3.60 -7.28
C SER A 62 -5.34 4.53 -6.08
N VAL A 63 -5.92 5.72 -6.24
CA VAL A 63 -6.19 6.67 -5.17
C VAL A 63 -7.67 7.04 -5.15
N ALA A 64 -8.26 7.11 -3.95
CA ALA A 64 -9.55 7.76 -3.71
C ALA A 64 -9.36 8.81 -2.62
N LEU A 65 -9.59 10.07 -2.98
CA LEU A 65 -9.48 11.24 -2.11
C LEU A 65 -10.85 11.77 -1.74
N TYR A 66 -11.02 12.06 -0.46
CA TYR A 66 -12.20 12.67 0.14
C TYR A 66 -11.76 13.92 0.91
N VAL A 67 -12.46 15.03 0.72
CA VAL A 67 -12.13 16.30 1.36
C VAL A 67 -13.33 16.83 2.11
N PHE A 68 -13.12 17.14 3.39
CA PHE A 68 -14.13 17.60 4.32
C PHE A 68 -13.87 19.04 4.72
N ASP A 69 -14.92 19.83 4.85
CA ASP A 69 -14.81 21.20 5.38
C ASP A 69 -14.73 21.23 6.91
N SER A 70 -14.61 22.44 7.47
CA SER A 70 -14.58 22.66 8.93
C SER A 70 -15.80 22.12 9.71
N SER A 71 -16.92 21.83 9.04
CA SER A 71 -18.10 21.21 9.67
C SER A 71 -18.06 19.69 9.66
N GLY A 72 -17.04 19.09 9.02
CA GLY A 72 -16.85 17.64 8.90
C GLY A 72 -17.65 16.99 7.78
N VAL A 73 -18.20 17.79 6.85
CA VAL A 73 -19.02 17.30 5.73
C VAL A 73 -18.19 17.29 4.45
N LEU A 74 -18.38 16.24 3.64
CA LEU A 74 -17.68 16.06 2.37
C LEU A 74 -18.02 17.20 1.40
N VAL A 75 -16.99 17.86 0.86
CA VAL A 75 -17.13 18.96 -0.12
C VAL A 75 -16.50 18.64 -1.47
N TYR A 76 -15.58 17.67 -1.51
CA TYR A 76 -14.96 17.19 -2.74
C TYR A 76 -14.62 15.70 -2.61
N GLN A 77 -14.71 14.99 -3.73
CA GLN A 77 -14.12 13.66 -3.87
C GLN A 77 -13.47 13.53 -5.25
N GLY A 78 -12.37 12.79 -5.34
CA GLY A 78 -11.64 12.53 -6.57
C GLY A 78 -11.00 11.15 -6.53
N ALA A 79 -10.93 10.47 -7.67
CA ALA A 79 -10.30 9.16 -7.76
C ALA A 79 -9.58 9.02 -9.10
N GLU A 80 -8.45 8.31 -9.08
CA GLU A 80 -7.64 8.03 -10.26
C GLU A 80 -6.89 6.71 -10.07
N SER A 81 -6.63 6.00 -11.16
CA SER A 81 -5.93 4.71 -11.12
C SER A 81 -5.14 4.44 -12.39
N GLY A 82 -4.26 3.44 -12.32
CA GLY A 82 -3.47 2.98 -13.45
C GLY A 82 -2.23 3.83 -13.70
N ALA A 83 -1.80 3.88 -14.97
CA ALA A 83 -0.47 4.35 -15.35
C ALA A 83 -0.17 5.82 -14.99
N ALA A 84 -1.18 6.66 -14.72
CA ALA A 84 -0.98 8.05 -14.32
C ALA A 84 -0.23 8.17 -12.98
N LEU A 85 -0.47 7.25 -12.04
CA LEU A 85 0.14 7.27 -10.71
C LEU A 85 1.63 6.89 -10.74
N ALA A 86 2.11 6.30 -11.84
CA ALA A 86 3.52 5.95 -12.01
C ALA A 86 4.41 7.18 -12.35
N ASP A 87 3.81 8.34 -12.66
CA ASP A 87 4.56 9.58 -12.88
C ASP A 87 5.09 10.13 -11.54
N GLU A 88 6.41 10.40 -11.48
CA GLU A 88 7.06 10.98 -10.29
C GLU A 88 6.51 12.36 -9.91
N ASN A 89 5.86 13.06 -10.85
CA ASN A 89 5.24 14.36 -10.64
C ASN A 89 3.71 14.27 -10.49
N TYR A 90 3.17 13.06 -10.34
CA TYR A 90 1.75 12.85 -10.15
C TYR A 90 1.19 13.73 -9.02
N ALA A 91 0.14 14.47 -9.32
CA ALA A 91 -0.61 15.24 -8.34
C ALA A 91 -2.05 15.44 -8.81
N LEU A 92 -3.00 15.03 -7.98
CA LEU A 92 -4.42 15.09 -8.27
C LEU A 92 -4.89 16.56 -8.19
N PRO A 93 -5.42 17.16 -9.29
CA PRO A 93 -6.01 18.49 -9.24
C PRO A 93 -7.31 18.49 -8.44
N VAL A 94 -7.46 19.47 -7.54
CA VAL A 94 -8.68 19.64 -6.75
C VAL A 94 -9.25 21.05 -6.94
N GLU A 95 -10.55 21.11 -7.17
CA GLU A 95 -11.30 22.36 -7.40
C GLU A 95 -11.96 22.78 -6.08
N LEU A 96 -11.20 23.48 -5.25
CA LEU A 96 -11.61 23.96 -3.93
C LEU A 96 -11.42 25.47 -3.83
N LYS A 97 -12.08 26.10 -2.85
CA LYS A 97 -11.80 27.49 -2.48
C LYS A 97 -10.72 27.53 -1.41
N ALA A 98 -10.17 28.71 -1.15
CA ALA A 98 -9.35 28.93 0.04
C ALA A 98 -10.18 28.65 1.30
N GLY A 99 -9.54 28.01 2.30
CA GLY A 99 -10.21 27.59 3.52
C GLY A 99 -9.51 26.44 4.23
N ASP A 100 -10.06 26.04 5.37
CA ASP A 100 -9.56 24.93 6.18
C ASP A 100 -10.28 23.63 5.81
N TYR A 101 -9.49 22.58 5.54
CA TYR A 101 -9.99 21.28 5.10
C TYR A 101 -9.29 20.13 5.81
N GLU A 102 -9.99 19.01 5.87
CA GLU A 102 -9.45 17.69 6.23
C GLU A 102 -9.52 16.78 5.01
N PHE A 103 -8.35 16.33 4.56
CA PHE A 103 -8.17 15.41 3.45
C PHE A 103 -8.04 14.00 4.02
N LEU A 104 -8.70 13.04 3.38
CA LEU A 104 -8.67 11.63 3.71
C LEU A 104 -8.50 10.84 2.41
N ALA A 105 -7.55 9.92 2.40
CA ALA A 105 -7.24 9.08 1.27
C ALA A 105 -7.36 7.60 1.66
N TRP A 106 -8.12 6.85 0.85
CA TRP A 106 -8.05 5.40 0.78
C TRP A 106 -7.50 5.03 -0.59
N CYS A 107 -6.33 4.42 -0.64
CA CYS A 107 -5.67 4.02 -1.89
C CYS A 107 -5.62 2.50 -1.97
N GLY A 108 -5.67 1.94 -3.18
CA GLY A 108 -5.83 0.49 -3.38
C GLY A 108 -7.30 0.02 -3.40
N ILE A 109 -8.25 0.94 -3.26
CA ILE A 109 -9.69 0.61 -3.34
C ILE A 109 -10.06 0.39 -4.81
N GLY A 110 -10.64 -0.78 -5.10
CA GLY A 110 -11.00 -1.20 -6.47
C GLY A 110 -9.87 -1.92 -7.20
N ASP A 111 -8.68 -2.04 -6.60
CA ASP A 111 -7.64 -2.95 -7.06
C ASP A 111 -8.03 -4.38 -6.63
N GLY A 112 -8.97 -4.99 -7.36
CA GLY A 112 -9.57 -6.27 -6.99
C GLY A 112 -10.77 -6.13 -6.05
N ASP A 113 -11.03 -7.17 -5.25
CA ASP A 113 -12.20 -7.28 -4.37
C ASP A 113 -11.83 -7.38 -2.89
N SER A 114 -10.65 -6.90 -2.47
CA SER A 114 -10.15 -7.11 -1.11
C SER A 114 -10.76 -6.19 -0.05
N PHE A 115 -11.16 -4.97 -0.42
CA PHE A 115 -11.63 -3.94 0.52
C PHE A 115 -12.79 -3.14 -0.07
N VAL A 116 -13.65 -2.63 0.81
CA VAL A 116 -14.77 -1.75 0.48
C VAL A 116 -14.80 -0.55 1.41
N VAL A 117 -14.97 0.63 0.80
CA VAL A 117 -15.31 1.89 1.48
C VAL A 117 -16.70 2.31 0.97
N PRO A 118 -17.62 2.76 1.84
CA PRO A 118 -18.94 3.21 1.41
C PRO A 118 -18.91 4.29 0.34
N GLU A 119 -19.93 4.30 -0.53
CA GLU A 119 -20.12 5.39 -1.48
C GLU A 119 -20.36 6.71 -0.73
N ALA A 120 -19.65 7.75 -1.14
CA ALA A 120 -19.68 9.05 -0.50
C ALA A 120 -20.49 10.06 -1.34
N GLN A 121 -21.27 10.90 -0.65
CA GLN A 121 -22.08 11.94 -1.26
C GLN A 121 -21.63 13.32 -0.77
N ILE A 122 -21.25 14.17 -1.72
CA ILE A 122 -20.90 15.57 -1.46
C ILE A 122 -22.07 16.29 -0.80
N GLY A 123 -21.80 17.02 0.28
CA GLY A 123 -22.75 17.78 1.07
C GLY A 123 -23.55 16.96 2.08
N ALA A 124 -23.31 15.65 2.20
CA ALA A 124 -24.03 14.78 3.12
C ALA A 124 -23.12 13.87 3.95
N THR A 125 -22.18 13.18 3.31
CA THR A 125 -21.31 12.21 3.99
C THR A 125 -20.36 12.92 4.95
N THR A 126 -20.29 12.40 6.16
CA THR A 126 -19.31 12.78 7.18
C THR A 126 -18.10 11.85 7.12
N LYS A 127 -16.95 12.32 7.62
CA LYS A 127 -15.72 11.50 7.58
C LYS A 127 -15.86 10.22 8.38
N GLU A 128 -16.61 10.23 9.47
CA GLU A 128 -16.88 9.07 10.33
C GLU A 128 -17.63 7.94 9.60
N GLU A 129 -18.21 8.21 8.43
CA GLU A 129 -18.85 7.19 7.59
C GLU A 129 -17.86 6.48 6.65
N LEU A 130 -16.68 7.04 6.40
CA LEU A 130 -15.67 6.48 5.47
C LEU A 130 -14.79 5.40 6.10
N LYS A 131 -15.47 4.38 6.62
CA LYS A 131 -14.88 3.19 7.23
C LYS A 131 -14.51 2.18 6.16
N CYS A 132 -13.36 1.54 6.29
CA CYS A 132 -12.92 0.51 5.35
C CYS A 132 -13.19 -0.89 5.92
N ARG A 133 -13.98 -1.70 5.20
CA ARG A 133 -14.22 -3.12 5.54
C ARG A 133 -13.42 -4.00 4.58
N MET A 134 -12.72 -4.99 5.11
CA MET A 134 -12.17 -6.08 4.31
C MET A 134 -13.29 -6.95 3.71
N ASN A 135 -13.11 -7.52 2.53
CA ASN A 135 -14.03 -8.53 2.03
C ASN A 135 -13.59 -9.91 2.49
N ARG A 136 -14.56 -10.75 2.84
CA ARG A 136 -14.33 -12.05 3.49
C ARG A 136 -15.47 -13.00 3.20
N ILE A 137 -15.18 -14.29 3.23
CA ILE A 137 -16.17 -15.35 3.16
C ILE A 137 -16.74 -15.54 4.56
N ALA A 138 -18.05 -15.42 4.72
CA ALA A 138 -18.70 -15.65 6.00
C ALA A 138 -18.68 -17.15 6.36
N SER A 139 -18.30 -17.45 7.60
CA SER A 139 -18.39 -18.76 8.23
C SER A 139 -19.09 -18.63 9.59
N GLU A 140 -19.45 -19.73 10.24
CA GLU A 140 -20.19 -19.70 11.51
C GLU A 140 -19.36 -19.05 12.63
N GLY A 141 -19.57 -17.73 12.83
CA GLY A 141 -18.95 -16.93 13.90
C GLY A 141 -17.60 -16.30 13.56
N TYR A 142 -17.12 -16.41 12.31
CA TYR A 142 -15.87 -15.81 11.85
C TYR A 142 -15.86 -15.60 10.33
N GLY A 143 -14.99 -14.72 9.85
CA GLY A 143 -14.70 -14.50 8.43
C GLY A 143 -13.45 -15.25 7.95
N ILE A 144 -13.43 -15.67 6.69
CA ILE A 144 -12.28 -16.31 6.05
C ILE A 144 -11.77 -15.42 4.91
N VAL A 145 -10.45 -15.26 4.84
CA VAL A 145 -9.75 -14.63 3.71
C VAL A 145 -8.76 -15.65 3.17
N ASP A 146 -8.97 -16.11 1.94
CA ASP A 146 -8.19 -17.18 1.28
C ASP A 146 -7.55 -16.73 -0.04
N LYS A 147 -7.42 -15.42 -0.23
CA LYS A 147 -6.82 -14.79 -1.40
C LYS A 147 -5.70 -13.85 -1.00
N ASP A 148 -4.86 -13.52 -1.96
CA ASP A 148 -3.92 -12.42 -1.82
C ASP A 148 -4.69 -11.10 -1.75
N LEU A 149 -4.48 -10.32 -0.68
CA LEU A 149 -5.13 -9.04 -0.50
C LEU A 149 -4.37 -7.99 -1.31
N ALA A 150 -5.09 -7.21 -2.11
CA ALA A 150 -4.50 -6.08 -2.78
C ALA A 150 -3.94 -5.06 -1.77
N PRO A 151 -2.81 -4.39 -2.08
CA PRO A 151 -2.25 -3.35 -1.23
C PRO A 151 -3.28 -2.26 -0.88
N LEU A 152 -3.53 -2.07 0.42
CA LEU A 152 -4.38 -0.98 0.92
C LEU A 152 -3.50 0.07 1.57
N PHE A 153 -3.75 1.35 1.28
CA PHE A 153 -3.09 2.45 1.95
C PHE A 153 -4.10 3.46 2.46
N HIS A 154 -3.73 4.13 3.54
CA HIS A 154 -4.50 5.20 4.17
C HIS A 154 -3.62 6.41 4.42
N GLY A 155 -4.18 7.60 4.26
CA GLY A 155 -3.55 8.82 4.76
C GLY A 155 -4.57 9.91 5.03
N SER A 156 -4.22 10.83 5.93
CA SER A 156 -5.02 12.03 6.19
C SER A 156 -4.13 13.26 6.39
N LEU A 157 -4.68 14.43 6.10
CA LEU A 157 -4.00 15.71 6.23
C LEU A 157 -5.01 16.79 6.61
N LYS A 158 -4.68 17.63 7.58
CA LYS A 158 -5.39 18.90 7.81
C LYS A 158 -4.56 20.02 7.21
N ALA A 159 -5.15 20.80 6.31
CA ALA A 159 -4.45 21.88 5.62
C ALA A 159 -5.35 23.09 5.42
N THR A 160 -4.72 24.26 5.37
CA THR A 160 -5.34 25.55 5.07
C THR A 160 -4.93 25.97 3.68
N LEU A 161 -5.89 25.99 2.76
CA LEU A 161 -5.70 26.40 1.37
C LEU A 161 -5.73 27.93 1.27
N THR A 162 -4.72 28.53 0.64
CA THR A 162 -4.57 30.00 0.52
C THR A 162 -5.14 30.54 -0.79
N ASP A 163 -5.65 31.77 -0.79
CA ASP A 163 -6.14 32.46 -2.00
C ASP A 163 -5.04 33.12 -2.85
N ALA A 164 -3.77 32.90 -2.52
CA ALA A 164 -2.64 33.42 -3.28
C ALA A 164 -2.63 32.82 -4.70
N PRO A 165 -2.49 33.63 -5.77
CA PRO A 165 -2.40 33.12 -7.13
C PRO A 165 -1.24 32.13 -7.31
N GLY A 166 -1.46 31.12 -8.16
CA GLY A 166 -0.46 30.09 -8.49
C GLY A 166 -0.87 28.66 -8.15
N ILE A 167 0.09 27.75 -8.30
CA ILE A 167 -0.10 26.32 -8.05
C ILE A 167 0.39 25.98 -6.64
N HIS A 168 -0.51 25.47 -5.81
CA HIS A 168 -0.24 25.05 -4.44
C HIS A 168 -0.28 23.53 -4.34
N TYR A 169 0.65 22.98 -3.55
CA TYR A 169 0.77 21.55 -3.35
C TYR A 169 0.57 21.22 -1.87
N GLU A 170 -0.36 20.32 -1.61
CA GLU A 170 -0.49 19.65 -0.32
C GLU A 170 -0.07 18.19 -0.47
N THR A 171 0.52 17.59 0.57
CA THR A 171 1.05 16.21 0.50
C THR A 171 0.46 15.35 1.59
N ILE A 172 -0.26 14.29 1.20
CA ILE A 172 -0.79 13.28 2.10
C ILE A 172 0.23 12.17 2.25
N SER A 173 0.67 11.91 3.48
CA SER A 173 1.55 10.78 3.79
C SER A 173 0.70 9.53 3.99
N LEU A 174 1.06 8.44 3.29
CA LEU A 174 0.34 7.18 3.27
C LEU A 174 1.01 6.15 4.19
N THR A 175 0.18 5.38 4.87
CA THR A 175 0.55 4.17 5.61
C THR A 175 -0.06 2.96 4.91
N LYS A 176 0.73 1.91 4.68
CA LYS A 176 0.25 0.66 4.10
C LYS A 176 -0.38 -0.19 5.21
N ASN A 177 -1.57 -0.71 4.94
CA ASN A 177 -2.38 -1.46 5.91
C ASN A 177 -2.34 -2.97 5.67
N THR A 178 -1.86 -3.44 4.53
CA THR A 178 -1.71 -4.88 4.28
C THR A 178 -0.29 -5.35 4.52
N ASN A 179 -0.16 -6.58 5.01
CA ASN A 179 1.10 -7.21 5.38
C ASN A 179 1.19 -8.59 4.75
N VAL A 180 2.33 -8.92 4.16
CA VAL A 180 2.65 -10.26 3.67
C VAL A 180 3.39 -11.02 4.76
N VAL A 181 2.94 -12.23 5.07
CA VAL A 181 3.59 -13.14 6.02
C VAL A 181 3.93 -14.44 5.29
N ARG A 182 5.23 -14.69 5.13
CA ARG A 182 5.78 -15.92 4.56
C ARG A 182 6.20 -16.85 5.69
N VAL A 183 5.52 -17.97 5.83
CA VAL A 183 5.81 -19.01 6.81
C VAL A 183 6.59 -20.12 6.14
N ILE A 184 7.74 -20.47 6.70
CA ILE A 184 8.64 -21.51 6.19
C ILE A 184 8.77 -22.59 7.26
N LEU A 185 8.40 -23.83 6.92
CA LEU A 185 8.68 -25.00 7.76
C LEU A 185 9.89 -25.73 7.18
N GLN A 186 10.92 -25.91 8.00
CA GLN A 186 12.16 -26.56 7.60
C GLN A 186 12.43 -27.80 8.45
N GLN A 187 12.61 -28.96 7.84
CA GLN A 187 12.89 -30.20 8.56
C GLN A 187 14.40 -30.37 8.82
N LEU A 188 14.80 -30.57 10.08
CA LEU A 188 16.23 -30.70 10.40
C LEU A 188 16.88 -31.99 9.90
N SER A 189 16.09 -33.03 9.63
CA SER A 189 16.60 -34.28 9.04
C SER A 189 17.00 -34.15 7.57
N GLY A 190 16.61 -33.05 6.90
CA GLY A 190 16.84 -32.85 5.47
C GLY A 190 15.79 -33.48 4.56
N GLU A 191 14.76 -34.15 5.11
CA GLU A 191 13.66 -34.69 4.32
C GLU A 191 12.78 -33.59 3.71
N ASP A 192 12.10 -33.95 2.62
CA ASP A 192 11.16 -33.07 1.95
C ASP A 192 9.91 -32.82 2.80
N VAL A 193 9.53 -31.55 2.93
CA VAL A 193 8.30 -31.15 3.62
C VAL A 193 7.23 -30.84 2.59
N ASN A 194 6.19 -31.68 2.53
CA ASN A 194 5.03 -31.40 1.69
C ASN A 194 4.11 -30.37 2.37
N PRO A 195 3.95 -29.15 1.83
CA PRO A 195 3.11 -28.10 2.43
C PRO A 195 1.63 -28.53 2.55
N GLU A 196 1.14 -29.40 1.68
CA GLU A 196 -0.25 -29.87 1.67
C GLU A 196 -0.62 -30.74 2.89
N LEU A 197 0.38 -31.20 3.64
CA LEU A 197 0.17 -31.94 4.89
C LEU A 197 -0.06 -31.00 6.09
N PHE A 198 -0.01 -29.69 5.87
CA PHE A 198 -0.15 -28.68 6.91
C PHE A 198 -1.24 -27.68 6.55
N SER A 199 -1.97 -27.20 7.56
CA SER A 199 -2.74 -25.95 7.44
C SER A 199 -1.98 -24.80 8.08
N PHE A 200 -2.08 -23.64 7.45
CA PHE A 200 -1.50 -22.38 7.91
C PHE A 200 -2.61 -21.36 8.09
N GLU A 201 -2.63 -20.70 9.24
CA GLU A 201 -3.66 -19.70 9.56
C GLU A 201 -3.07 -18.53 10.33
N ILE A 202 -3.48 -17.32 9.98
CA ILE A 202 -3.36 -16.16 10.88
C ILE A 202 -4.77 -15.81 11.35
N GLN A 203 -4.94 -15.60 12.65
CA GLN A 203 -6.21 -15.32 13.29
C GLN A 203 -6.15 -13.94 13.97
N ASP A 204 -7.01 -13.00 13.57
CA ASP A 204 -7.03 -11.63 14.12
C ASP A 204 -8.41 -10.94 13.97
N TYR A 205 -8.63 -9.81 14.64
CA TYR A 205 -9.86 -9.00 14.61
C TYR A 205 -9.61 -7.65 13.93
N ASN A 206 -8.90 -7.65 12.79
CA ASN A 206 -8.39 -6.45 12.13
C ASN A 206 -9.03 -6.18 10.75
N GLY A 207 -10.24 -6.71 10.52
CA GLY A 207 -10.93 -6.61 9.24
C GLY A 207 -11.78 -5.34 9.06
N TYR A 208 -11.86 -4.46 10.06
CA TYR A 208 -12.66 -3.25 10.03
C TYR A 208 -11.87 -2.05 10.55
N MET A 209 -11.70 -1.04 9.71
CA MET A 209 -10.93 0.18 10.01
C MET A 209 -11.85 1.40 9.98
N ASP A 210 -11.69 2.29 10.95
CA ASP A 210 -12.35 3.58 11.00
C ASP A 210 -11.69 4.59 10.04
N TYR A 211 -12.30 5.76 9.88
CA TYR A 211 -11.82 6.83 8.99
C TYR A 211 -10.41 7.33 9.33
N ASP A 212 -10.00 7.21 10.60
CA ASP A 212 -8.68 7.62 11.11
C ASP A 212 -7.65 6.48 11.10
N ASN A 213 -7.99 5.38 10.42
CA ASN A 213 -7.21 4.15 10.31
C ASN A 213 -7.13 3.30 11.60
N SER A 214 -7.82 3.69 12.68
CA SER A 214 -7.93 2.84 13.87
C SER A 214 -8.75 1.57 13.57
N LEU A 215 -8.46 0.48 14.28
CA LEU A 215 -9.25 -0.73 14.16
C LEU A 215 -10.55 -0.60 14.97
N LEU A 216 -11.65 -0.99 14.35
CA LEU A 216 -12.96 -1.11 14.98
C LEU A 216 -13.18 -2.55 15.46
N ASP A 217 -14.12 -2.73 16.39
CA ASP A 217 -14.61 -4.05 16.76
C ASP A 217 -15.13 -4.79 15.52
N ASP A 218 -14.65 -6.02 15.33
CA ASP A 218 -15.03 -6.89 14.21
C ASP A 218 -15.14 -8.35 14.67
N GLU A 219 -15.63 -9.22 13.79
CA GLU A 219 -15.56 -10.66 13.99
C GLU A 219 -14.13 -11.20 13.81
N LEU A 220 -13.88 -12.42 14.28
CA LEU A 220 -12.59 -13.08 14.04
C LEU A 220 -12.39 -13.29 12.54
N ILE A 221 -11.20 -12.96 12.05
CA ILE A 221 -10.76 -13.20 10.67
C ILE A 221 -9.70 -14.27 10.66
N VAL A 222 -9.92 -15.30 9.86
CA VAL A 222 -8.97 -16.39 9.61
C VAL A 222 -8.39 -16.22 8.22
N TYR A 223 -7.14 -15.79 8.15
CA TYR A 223 -6.37 -15.68 6.93
C TYR A 223 -5.76 -17.04 6.57
N LYS A 224 -5.92 -17.45 5.32
CA LYS A 224 -5.40 -18.69 4.74
C LYS A 224 -4.33 -18.36 3.70
N PRO A 225 -3.41 -19.30 3.39
CA PRO A 225 -2.41 -19.07 2.37
C PRO A 225 -3.02 -18.98 0.99
N TRP A 226 -2.58 -18.00 0.21
CA TRP A 226 -2.89 -17.88 -1.21
C TRP A 226 -1.81 -18.53 -2.10
N SER A 227 -0.65 -18.88 -1.53
CA SER A 227 0.38 -19.70 -2.17
C SER A 227 0.97 -20.73 -1.20
N LEU A 228 1.09 -21.96 -1.69
CA LEU A 228 1.83 -23.05 -1.05
C LEU A 228 2.90 -23.54 -2.02
N GLN A 229 4.14 -23.66 -1.55
CA GLN A 229 5.28 -24.07 -2.35
C GLN A 229 6.18 -25.02 -1.57
N THR A 230 6.80 -25.95 -2.29
CA THR A 230 7.95 -26.70 -1.77
C THR A 230 9.22 -26.02 -2.26
N GLY A 231 10.20 -25.88 -1.38
CA GLY A 231 11.54 -25.40 -1.72
C GLY A 231 12.61 -26.38 -1.27
N SER A 232 13.81 -26.20 -1.80
CA SER A 232 15.03 -26.81 -1.27
C SER A 232 16.03 -25.71 -0.94
N ALA A 233 16.65 -25.80 0.23
CA ALA A 233 17.76 -24.95 0.61
C ALA A 233 19.03 -25.79 0.67
N ASP A 234 20.00 -25.51 -0.22
CA ASP A 234 21.29 -26.16 -0.18
C ASP A 234 22.11 -25.65 1.01
N ILE A 235 22.34 -26.50 2.00
CA ILE A 235 23.34 -26.21 3.03
C ILE A 235 24.68 -26.67 2.47
N ASN A 236 25.41 -25.76 1.80
CA ASN A 236 26.84 -25.95 1.59
C ASN A 236 27.54 -25.80 2.94
N ALA A 237 27.78 -26.92 3.62
CA ALA A 237 28.53 -26.96 4.87
C ALA A 237 30.04 -26.65 4.69
N ASP A 238 30.54 -26.57 3.44
CA ASP A 238 31.96 -26.39 3.17
C ASP A 238 32.25 -25.18 2.27
N ILE A 239 32.38 -23.99 2.86
CA ILE A 239 33.08 -22.87 2.22
C ILE A 239 34.62 -23.01 2.41
N TYR A 240 35.11 -24.01 3.16
CA TYR A 240 36.53 -24.14 3.51
C TYR A 240 37.20 -25.51 3.36
N ASN A 241 36.53 -26.59 2.94
CA ASN A 241 37.18 -27.91 2.77
C ASN A 241 36.96 -28.50 1.38
N ASP A 242 38.01 -28.48 0.56
CA ASP A 242 38.04 -28.91 -0.85
C ASP A 242 38.18 -30.43 -1.04
N ASN A 243 37.94 -31.26 -0.02
CA ASN A 243 38.07 -32.71 -0.17
C ASN A 243 37.24 -33.46 0.86
N GLU A 244 35.96 -33.71 0.57
CA GLU A 244 35.29 -34.98 0.84
C GLU A 244 33.92 -35.04 0.14
N THR A 245 33.48 -36.26 -0.11
CA THR A 245 32.28 -36.67 -0.86
C THR A 245 31.06 -35.76 -0.64
N ARG A 246 30.56 -35.16 -1.74
CA ARG A 246 29.36 -34.28 -1.76
C ARG A 246 28.10 -35.05 -1.34
N ALA A 247 27.79 -35.09 -0.05
CA ALA A 247 26.40 -35.20 0.38
C ALA A 247 25.78 -33.82 0.23
N ALA A 248 25.07 -33.58 -0.87
CA ALA A 248 24.20 -32.41 -0.97
C ALA A 248 23.19 -32.52 0.17
N SER A 249 23.40 -31.75 1.23
CA SER A 249 22.47 -31.66 2.36
C SER A 249 21.44 -30.61 1.97
N SER A 250 20.64 -30.92 0.95
CA SER A 250 19.49 -30.10 0.59
C SER A 250 18.45 -30.31 1.66
N VAL A 251 18.00 -29.22 2.29
CA VAL A 251 16.90 -29.30 3.24
C VAL A 251 15.59 -28.98 2.53
N GLY A 252 14.63 -29.89 2.61
CA GLY A 252 13.27 -29.65 2.15
C GLY A 252 12.56 -28.62 3.02
N VAL A 253 11.86 -27.68 2.37
CA VAL A 253 11.05 -26.68 3.06
C VAL A 253 9.64 -26.61 2.47
N ALA A 254 8.66 -26.42 3.34
CA ALA A 254 7.32 -26.00 2.96
C ALA A 254 7.20 -24.49 3.19
N VAL A 255 6.69 -23.78 2.19
CA VAL A 255 6.50 -22.33 2.22
C VAL A 255 5.03 -22.03 2.02
N ALA A 256 4.47 -21.23 2.92
CA ALA A 256 3.12 -20.70 2.83
C ALA A 256 3.16 -19.18 2.84
N GLU A 257 2.52 -18.54 1.86
CA GLU A 257 2.38 -17.08 1.80
C GLU A 257 0.95 -16.68 2.13
N LEU A 258 0.80 -15.82 3.14
CA LEU A 258 -0.46 -15.26 3.60
C LEU A 258 -0.40 -13.74 3.51
N THR A 259 -1.53 -13.09 3.26
CA THR A 259 -1.65 -11.64 3.38
C THR A 259 -2.68 -11.31 4.47
N THR A 260 -2.36 -10.39 5.37
CA THR A 260 -3.22 -9.96 6.48
C THR A 260 -3.43 -8.45 6.47
N GLY A 261 -4.42 -7.97 7.23
CA GLY A 261 -4.68 -6.54 7.44
C GLY A 261 -3.64 -5.86 8.33
N ARG A 262 -4.03 -4.71 8.90
CA ARG A 262 -3.10 -3.87 9.67
C ARG A 262 -2.71 -4.58 10.97
N LEU A 263 -1.41 -4.60 11.28
CA LEU A 263 -0.88 -5.09 12.54
C LEU A 263 -0.79 -3.92 13.53
N VAL A 264 -1.51 -4.01 14.64
CA VAL A 264 -1.58 -2.95 15.66
C VAL A 264 -0.94 -3.41 16.96
N ASP A 265 0.00 -2.61 17.48
CA ASP A 265 0.67 -2.87 18.76
C ASP A 265 -0.36 -3.00 19.89
N GLY A 266 -0.23 -4.06 20.68
CA GLY A 266 -1.21 -4.44 21.71
C GLY A 266 -2.29 -5.42 21.25
N ASN A 267 -2.55 -5.55 19.95
CA ASN A 267 -3.38 -6.65 19.43
C ASN A 267 -2.58 -7.96 19.45
N ARG A 268 -3.29 -9.09 19.38
CA ARG A 268 -2.68 -10.42 19.50
C ARG A 268 -3.09 -11.35 18.34
N PRO A 269 -2.71 -11.04 17.10
CA PRO A 269 -2.84 -11.99 15.99
C PRO A 269 -2.06 -13.27 16.31
N VAL A 270 -2.67 -14.42 16.03
CA VAL A 270 -2.06 -15.72 16.28
C VAL A 270 -1.79 -16.43 14.96
N LEU A 271 -0.53 -16.78 14.71
CA LEU A 271 -0.14 -17.69 13.64
C LEU A 271 -0.27 -19.13 14.16
N VAL A 272 -1.04 -19.96 13.47
CA VAL A 272 -1.26 -21.37 13.80
C VAL A 272 -0.87 -22.23 12.60
N VAL A 273 -0.08 -23.27 12.86
CA VAL A 273 0.19 -24.33 11.90
C VAL A 273 -0.22 -25.67 12.49
N ARG A 274 -0.98 -26.47 11.74
CA ARG A 274 -1.44 -27.80 12.15
C ARG A 274 -0.98 -28.84 11.14
N ASN A 275 -0.54 -29.99 11.61
CA ASN A 275 -0.32 -31.16 10.76
C ASN A 275 -1.66 -31.88 10.55
N LEU A 276 -2.08 -32.01 9.30
CA LEU A 276 -3.40 -32.52 8.93
C LEU A 276 -3.50 -34.04 9.03
N GLU A 277 -2.40 -34.76 8.90
CA GLU A 277 -2.39 -36.22 9.03
C GLU A 277 -2.53 -36.68 10.48
N LYS A 278 -1.89 -35.94 11.40
CA LYS A 278 -1.90 -36.26 12.83
C LYS A 278 -3.00 -35.53 13.60
N ASP A 279 -3.63 -34.53 12.99
CA ASP A 279 -4.54 -33.58 13.64
C ASP A 279 -3.90 -32.89 14.87
N GLU A 280 -2.63 -32.52 14.75
CA GLU A 280 -1.84 -31.93 15.84
C GLU A 280 -1.41 -30.50 15.51
N VAL A 281 -1.52 -29.60 16.48
CA VAL A 281 -0.96 -28.25 16.37
C VAL A 281 0.57 -28.34 16.40
N VAL A 282 1.21 -27.95 15.31
CA VAL A 282 2.66 -27.89 15.18
C VAL A 282 3.20 -26.65 15.88
N LEU A 283 2.60 -25.49 15.62
CA LEU A 283 2.93 -24.24 16.31
C LEU A 283 1.69 -23.34 16.44
N SER A 284 1.68 -22.54 17.50
CA SER A 284 0.71 -21.48 17.75
C SER A 284 1.43 -20.34 18.45
N VAL A 285 1.66 -19.23 17.73
CA VAL A 285 2.53 -18.15 18.20
C VAL A 285 1.89 -16.76 18.01
N PRO A 286 2.08 -15.83 18.96
CA PRO A 286 1.63 -14.45 18.80
C PRO A 286 2.47 -13.73 17.74
N LEU A 287 1.88 -13.44 16.58
CA LEU A 287 2.59 -12.96 15.39
C LEU A 287 3.34 -11.65 15.64
N ILE A 288 2.69 -10.67 16.30
CA ILE A 288 3.27 -9.35 16.57
C ILE A 288 4.48 -9.45 17.50
N ASP A 289 4.42 -10.28 18.54
CA ASP A 289 5.56 -10.45 19.47
C ASP A 289 6.81 -10.91 18.70
N TYR A 290 6.66 -11.87 17.79
CA TYR A 290 7.76 -12.37 16.96
C TYR A 290 8.24 -11.35 15.93
N ALA A 291 7.32 -10.60 15.30
CA ALA A 291 7.66 -9.49 14.41
C ALA A 291 8.50 -8.41 15.14
N LEU A 292 8.14 -8.09 16.39
CA LEU A 292 8.83 -7.09 17.20
C LEU A 292 10.16 -7.58 17.78
N LEU A 293 10.36 -8.88 17.98
CA LEU A 293 11.67 -9.43 18.41
C LEU A 293 12.79 -9.08 17.42
N VAL A 294 12.47 -8.99 16.12
CA VAL A 294 13.46 -8.71 15.07
C VAL A 294 13.55 -7.26 14.63
N LYS A 295 12.69 -6.38 15.18
CA LYS A 295 12.89 -4.93 15.12
C LYS A 295 14.34 -4.59 15.51
N GLY A 296 14.85 -5.24 16.56
CA GLY A 296 16.26 -5.20 16.93
C GLY A 296 16.75 -3.81 17.38
N ASN A 297 18.03 -3.72 17.70
CA ASN A 297 18.60 -2.51 18.30
C ASN A 297 18.80 -1.36 17.28
N TYR A 298 18.90 -1.67 15.97
CA TYR A 298 19.05 -0.66 14.93
C TYR A 298 17.77 0.16 14.72
N ASN A 299 16.60 -0.44 14.99
CA ASN A 299 15.30 0.22 14.84
C ASN A 299 14.69 0.66 16.18
N LYS A 300 15.49 0.67 17.27
CA LYS A 300 15.01 0.98 18.63
C LYS A 300 14.41 2.39 18.77
N ALA A 301 14.75 3.31 17.87
CA ALA A 301 14.26 4.67 17.88
C ALA A 301 12.80 4.78 17.42
N MET A 302 12.34 3.84 16.59
CA MET A 302 10.95 3.75 16.16
C MET A 302 10.09 3.23 17.30
N SER A 303 8.82 3.64 17.34
CA SER A 303 7.83 2.97 18.21
C SER A 303 7.55 1.55 17.69
N ASN A 304 6.85 0.72 18.46
CA ASN A 304 6.44 -0.60 17.96
C ASN A 304 5.44 -0.44 16.81
N GLN A 305 4.45 0.43 16.98
CA GLN A 305 3.47 0.71 15.92
C GLN A 305 4.14 1.26 14.65
N GLU A 306 5.09 2.19 14.76
CA GLU A 306 5.79 2.72 13.59
C GLU A 306 6.54 1.61 12.85
N TYR A 307 7.19 0.68 13.57
CA TYR A 307 7.86 -0.45 12.95
C TYR A 307 6.85 -1.37 12.25
N LEU A 308 5.71 -1.68 12.88
CA LEU A 308 4.66 -2.52 12.29
C LEU A 308 4.01 -1.87 11.07
N ASP A 309 3.87 -0.53 11.06
CA ASP A 309 3.33 0.23 9.93
C ASP A 309 4.36 0.40 8.79
N ARG A 310 5.67 0.31 9.07
CA ARG A 310 6.75 0.41 8.06
C ARG A 310 7.17 -0.91 7.46
N GLN A 311 7.14 -1.99 8.25
CA GLN A 311 7.49 -3.33 7.80
C GLN A 311 6.23 -4.04 7.32
N ASP A 312 6.13 -4.27 6.03
CA ASP A 312 4.97 -4.89 5.38
C ASP A 312 5.22 -6.33 4.93
N GLU A 313 6.43 -6.86 5.13
CA GLU A 313 6.80 -8.25 4.81
C GLU A 313 7.43 -8.97 6.01
N TYR A 314 6.94 -10.15 6.35
CA TYR A 314 7.43 -10.93 7.48
C TYR A 314 7.76 -12.35 7.04
N ASN A 315 9.05 -12.68 7.01
CA ASN A 315 9.54 -14.01 6.68
C ASN A 315 9.84 -14.77 7.98
N MET A 316 9.05 -15.80 8.30
CA MET A 316 9.15 -16.58 9.55
C MET A 316 9.48 -18.04 9.26
N THR A 317 10.68 -18.48 9.64
CA THR A 317 11.14 -19.87 9.51
C THR A 317 11.09 -20.60 10.85
N PHE A 318 10.41 -21.74 10.85
CA PHE A 318 10.25 -22.65 11.98
C PHE A 318 10.90 -24.00 11.64
N PHE A 319 11.66 -24.55 12.60
CA PHE A 319 12.36 -25.81 12.42
C PHE A 319 11.58 -26.98 13.01
N LEU A 320 11.46 -28.07 12.27
CA LEU A 320 10.78 -29.29 12.68
C LEU A 320 11.78 -30.40 13.03
N ASP A 321 11.46 -31.22 14.03
CA ASP A 321 12.17 -32.47 14.33
C ASP A 321 11.76 -33.62 13.37
N GLU A 322 12.42 -34.77 13.48
CA GLU A 322 12.12 -35.98 12.68
C GLU A 322 10.67 -36.47 12.84
N ALA A 323 9.99 -36.11 13.93
CA ALA A 323 8.58 -36.45 14.15
C ALA A 323 7.62 -35.37 13.60
N GLY A 324 8.12 -34.32 12.95
CA GLY A 324 7.32 -33.20 12.44
C GLY A 324 6.83 -32.26 13.54
N ARG A 325 7.40 -32.33 14.75
CA ARG A 325 7.08 -31.41 15.86
C ARG A 325 7.96 -30.18 15.77
N TRP A 326 7.40 -29.02 16.10
CA TRP A 326 8.16 -27.78 16.14
C TRP A 326 9.22 -27.82 17.25
N ILE A 327 10.46 -27.48 16.87
CA ILE A 327 11.56 -27.27 17.80
C ILE A 327 11.57 -25.79 18.17
N SER A 328 10.99 -25.46 19.32
CA SER A 328 10.84 -24.08 19.79
C SER A 328 12.15 -23.35 20.11
N SER A 329 13.29 -24.04 20.15
CA SER A 329 14.58 -23.44 20.51
C SER A 329 15.20 -22.55 19.43
N SER A 330 14.68 -22.55 18.19
CA SER A 330 15.18 -21.68 17.12
C SER A 330 14.05 -21.26 16.17
N ILE A 331 13.90 -19.97 15.95
CA ILE A 331 13.08 -19.39 14.87
C ILE A 331 13.95 -18.40 14.11
N ILE A 332 13.77 -18.24 12.81
CA ILE A 332 14.36 -17.13 12.05
C ILE A 332 13.24 -16.22 11.59
N VAL A 333 13.28 -14.93 11.96
CA VAL A 333 12.34 -13.93 11.42
C VAL A 333 13.13 -12.85 10.68
N ASN A 334 12.78 -12.57 9.42
CA ASN A 334 13.47 -11.60 8.56
C ASN A 334 15.00 -11.80 8.54
N SER A 335 15.45 -13.06 8.44
CA SER A 335 16.87 -13.47 8.49
C SER A 335 17.59 -13.30 9.84
N TRP A 336 16.88 -12.93 10.91
CA TRP A 336 17.42 -12.87 12.27
C TRP A 336 17.05 -14.12 13.07
N ARG A 337 18.06 -14.80 13.65
CA ARG A 337 17.83 -15.94 14.55
C ARG A 337 17.32 -15.45 15.91
N VAL A 338 16.16 -15.96 16.29
CA VAL A 338 15.52 -15.79 17.59
C VAL A 338 15.65 -17.09 18.37
N VAL A 339 16.22 -17.03 19.57
CA VAL A 339 16.33 -18.16 20.50
C VAL A 339 15.36 -17.91 21.65
N LEU A 340 14.35 -18.77 21.77
CA LEU A 340 13.41 -18.70 22.90
C LEU A 340 14.07 -19.34 24.12
N ASN A 341 14.22 -18.57 25.20
CA ASN A 341 14.65 -19.11 26.49
C ASN A 341 13.45 -19.64 27.26
N ASN A 342 13.48 -20.93 27.58
CA ASN A 342 12.35 -21.72 28.10
C ASN A 342 11.97 -21.43 29.56
N GLN A 343 11.99 -20.18 30.02
CA GLN A 343 11.78 -19.83 31.45
C GLN A 343 10.37 -19.37 31.82
N SER A 344 9.40 -19.33 30.91
CA SER A 344 8.04 -18.90 31.26
C SER A 344 6.96 -19.47 30.35
N MET A 345 6.79 -20.80 30.39
CA MET A 345 5.58 -21.51 29.98
C MET A 345 5.29 -22.57 31.06
N ASN A 346 4.79 -22.13 32.22
CA ASN A 346 4.21 -22.99 33.26
C ASN A 346 2.77 -22.56 33.50
#